data_AF-A0A6A4Z621-F1
#
_entry.id   AF-A0A6A4Z621-F1
#
_cell.length_a   1.000
_cell.length_b   1.000
_cell.length_c   1.000
_cell.angle_alpha   90.00
_cell.angle_beta   90.00
_cell.angle_gamma   90.00
#
_symmetry.space_group_name_H-M   'P 1'
#
loop_
_entity.id
_entity.type
_entity.pdbx_description
1 polymer ?
#
loop_
_entity_poly.entity_id
_entity_poly.type
_entity_poly.pdbx_seq_one_letter_code
_entity_poly.pdbx_strand_id
1 'polypeptide(L)'
;MRVTPSIPAISLVMAIALVSPALGSHICAALPPYSLTNAVQQHPELQQAYDTVKANAVATWYTDRGGPSQIPDLLAQCQGDIPSIVIYGLPDKDCGDGGFSQSGDNKNADMYRTWIQTLVGQVGQRQVIYVLEPDAVGLVAAGGCGVQKGYLQNLKVAVGLLASNANAHIYVDVASWADQNQAVNALVELKTAGRLNGIAINTANYRPTSELNDLCQSYSTATGGLHCVLDVSRNFNGSPQNEWCNARSAGMGSPPTDATKHPLVDYHLWIKVPGESDGECTGRSSDAMVGPAAGQFFLDGFKSLWNQGYYVVTMGLPKIREGGVSKSNTAPSSSTSPSHPSKDSPEPTYEGVKLYAQCGGLRYTGATKCKQGLDCHRWNEWYSQCISPDVGRIPAKTSVVTSPESTNFTDPPITLHQVPAWHPCGGVNYTGPTECIDGYECKSTDDDLSQCVEQVVAADQRIAAWQQCGGVDYYGSSTCVSGFVCKPTDDNYSQCVAIATPTSVAKNPASHRQSELRVPA
;
A
#
# COMPACT_ATOMS: atom_id res chain seq x y z
N MET A 1 64.61 -42.65 -43.69
CA MET A 1 63.43 -43.13 -42.93
C MET A 1 62.84 -41.94 -42.18
N ARG A 2 61.62 -41.50 -42.57
CA ARG A 2 60.94 -40.35 -41.95
C ARG A 2 60.42 -40.76 -40.57
N VAL A 3 60.83 -40.04 -39.54
CA VAL A 3 60.27 -40.11 -38.19
C VAL A 3 59.28 -38.95 -38.04
N THR A 4 58.00 -39.25 -37.90
CA THR A 4 56.95 -38.28 -37.53
C THR A 4 56.85 -38.21 -36.01
N PRO A 5 56.86 -37.03 -35.37
CA PRO A 5 56.60 -36.92 -33.94
C PRO A 5 55.08 -36.86 -33.68
N SER A 6 54.66 -37.62 -32.68
CA SER A 6 53.31 -37.64 -32.11
C SER A 6 53.05 -36.42 -31.22
N ILE A 7 51.97 -35.68 -31.49
CA ILE A 7 51.48 -34.56 -30.67
C ILE A 7 50.50 -35.11 -29.61
N PRO A 8 50.65 -34.80 -28.31
CA PRO A 8 49.69 -35.22 -27.30
C PRO A 8 48.42 -34.36 -27.36
N ALA A 9 47.25 -35.00 -27.32
CA ALA A 9 45.96 -34.32 -27.25
C ALA A 9 45.77 -33.72 -25.85
N ILE A 10 45.70 -32.38 -25.78
CA ILE A 10 45.30 -31.66 -24.57
C ILE A 10 43.77 -31.62 -24.56
N SER A 11 43.15 -32.41 -23.67
CA SER A 11 41.71 -32.33 -23.41
C SER A 11 41.40 -31.01 -22.70
N LEU A 12 40.85 -30.05 -23.44
CA LEU A 12 40.32 -28.80 -22.91
C LEU A 12 38.96 -29.09 -22.24
N VAL A 13 38.95 -29.17 -20.91
CA VAL A 13 37.70 -29.22 -20.14
C VAL A 13 37.10 -27.81 -20.17
N MET A 14 36.14 -27.56 -21.06
CA MET A 14 35.30 -26.37 -20.99
C MET A 14 34.42 -26.47 -19.74
N ALA A 15 34.76 -25.72 -18.71
CA ALA A 15 33.83 -25.41 -17.64
C ALA A 15 32.72 -24.52 -18.22
N ILE A 16 31.57 -25.10 -18.49
CA ILE A 16 30.35 -24.35 -18.81
C ILE A 16 29.93 -23.67 -17.50
N ALA A 17 30.36 -22.40 -17.33
CA ALA A 17 29.75 -21.53 -16.35
C ALA A 17 28.28 -21.37 -16.76
N LEU A 18 27.36 -21.93 -15.98
CA LEU A 18 25.94 -21.61 -16.05
C LEU A 18 25.82 -20.12 -15.71
N VAL A 19 25.85 -19.28 -16.75
CA VAL A 19 25.41 -17.90 -16.64
C VAL A 19 23.90 -17.98 -16.46
N SER A 20 23.44 -18.00 -15.20
CA SER A 20 22.05 -17.68 -14.90
C SER A 20 21.76 -16.35 -15.58
N PRO A 21 20.70 -16.24 -16.41
CA PRO A 21 20.30 -14.93 -16.87
C PRO A 21 20.04 -14.10 -15.61
N ALA A 22 20.72 -12.97 -15.48
CA ALA A 22 20.32 -11.98 -14.51
C ALA A 22 18.89 -11.59 -14.90
N LEU A 23 17.90 -12.15 -14.21
CA LEU A 23 16.54 -11.65 -14.26
C LEU A 23 16.67 -10.18 -13.86
N GLY A 24 16.41 -9.27 -14.80
CA GLY A 24 16.36 -7.85 -14.49
C GLY A 24 15.33 -7.66 -13.39
N SER A 25 15.71 -7.05 -12.27
CA SER A 25 14.76 -6.74 -11.20
C SER A 25 13.76 -5.71 -11.72
N HIS A 26 12.48 -6.09 -11.80
CA HIS A 26 11.41 -5.20 -12.21
C HIS A 26 10.87 -4.41 -11.02
N ILE A 27 10.06 -3.38 -11.28
CA ILE A 27 9.34 -2.70 -10.20
C ILE A 27 8.28 -3.65 -9.66
N CYS A 28 8.22 -3.79 -8.34
CA CYS A 28 7.42 -4.80 -7.69
C CYS A 28 5.91 -4.54 -7.77
N ALA A 29 5.16 -5.50 -8.29
CA ALA A 29 3.69 -5.48 -8.40
C ALA A 29 2.99 -6.44 -7.42
N ALA A 30 3.70 -6.92 -6.40
CA ALA A 30 3.22 -8.02 -5.56
C ALA A 30 2.08 -7.65 -4.61
N LEU A 31 2.00 -6.38 -4.17
CA LEU A 31 0.99 -5.93 -3.21
C LEU A 31 -0.01 -4.96 -3.87
N PRO A 32 -1.21 -5.41 -4.26
CA PRO A 32 -2.22 -4.53 -4.81
C PRO A 32 -2.78 -3.60 -3.72
N PRO A 33 -3.15 -2.34 -4.06
CA PRO A 33 -3.75 -1.43 -3.09
C PRO A 33 -5.03 -1.99 -2.45
N TYR A 34 -5.16 -1.82 -1.14
CA TYR A 34 -6.30 -2.32 -0.36
C TYR A 34 -7.63 -1.69 -0.81
N SER A 35 -7.62 -0.39 -1.11
CA SER A 35 -8.77 0.35 -1.62
C SER A 35 -9.36 -0.28 -2.88
N LEU A 36 -8.51 -0.65 -3.84
CA LEU A 36 -8.91 -1.35 -5.07
C LEU A 36 -9.38 -2.78 -4.81
N THR A 37 -8.70 -3.50 -3.92
CA THR A 37 -9.04 -4.89 -3.58
C THR A 37 -10.40 -5.01 -2.90
N ASN A 38 -10.79 -4.04 -2.07
CA ASN A 38 -12.13 -3.99 -1.51
C ASN A 38 -13.18 -3.55 -2.53
N ALA A 39 -12.83 -2.58 -3.38
CA ALA A 39 -13.75 -2.03 -4.37
C ALA A 39 -14.26 -3.10 -5.34
N VAL A 40 -13.40 -4.00 -5.81
CA VAL A 40 -13.80 -5.04 -6.77
C VAL A 40 -14.78 -6.05 -6.17
N GLN A 41 -14.75 -6.28 -4.86
CA GLN A 41 -15.71 -7.15 -4.17
C GLN A 41 -17.12 -6.53 -4.15
N GLN A 42 -17.21 -5.20 -4.04
CA GLN A 42 -18.45 -4.44 -4.00
C GLN A 42 -18.97 -4.08 -5.41
N HIS A 43 -18.07 -4.06 -6.40
CA HIS A 43 -18.33 -3.68 -7.78
C HIS A 43 -17.75 -4.70 -8.77
N PRO A 44 -18.39 -5.87 -8.97
CA PRO A 44 -17.89 -6.92 -9.87
C PRO A 44 -17.72 -6.47 -11.32
N GLU A 45 -18.37 -5.38 -11.75
CA GLU A 45 -18.16 -4.80 -13.08
C GLU A 45 -16.74 -4.26 -13.29
N LEU A 46 -16.00 -4.03 -12.20
CA LEU A 46 -14.62 -3.56 -12.24
C LEU A 46 -13.61 -4.69 -12.44
N GLN A 47 -14.00 -5.96 -12.37
CA GLN A 47 -13.07 -7.10 -12.28
C GLN A 47 -12.00 -7.09 -13.36
N GLN A 48 -12.37 -6.84 -14.63
CA GLN A 48 -11.40 -6.80 -15.73
C GLN A 48 -10.39 -5.64 -15.58
N ALA A 49 -10.87 -4.48 -15.17
CA ALA A 49 -10.01 -3.31 -14.94
C ALA A 49 -9.11 -3.53 -13.73
N TYR A 50 -9.66 -4.09 -12.64
CA TYR A 50 -8.91 -4.47 -11.46
C TYR A 50 -7.81 -5.49 -11.78
N ASP A 51 -8.11 -6.54 -12.54
CA ASP A 51 -7.13 -7.55 -12.94
C ASP A 51 -5.98 -6.96 -13.77
N THR A 52 -6.28 -5.91 -14.54
CA THR A 52 -5.26 -5.17 -15.28
C THR A 52 -4.43 -4.28 -14.35
N VAL A 53 -5.08 -3.48 -13.51
CA VAL A 53 -4.41 -2.53 -12.60
C VAL A 53 -3.54 -3.26 -11.58
N LYS A 54 -4.04 -4.36 -10.98
CA LYS A 54 -3.30 -5.15 -9.98
C LYS A 54 -2.05 -5.84 -10.51
N ALA A 55 -1.94 -6.01 -11.84
CA ALA A 55 -0.74 -6.57 -12.48
C ALA A 55 0.40 -5.55 -12.61
N ASN A 56 0.13 -4.28 -12.30
CA ASN A 56 1.11 -3.20 -12.36
C ASN A 56 1.59 -2.83 -10.95
N ALA A 57 2.84 -2.38 -10.87
CA ALA A 57 3.40 -1.88 -9.64
C ALA A 57 2.71 -0.57 -9.20
N VAL A 58 2.13 -0.58 -8.00
CA VAL A 58 1.65 0.64 -7.34
C VAL A 58 2.51 0.86 -6.10
N ALA A 59 3.04 2.06 -5.93
CA ALA A 59 3.88 2.36 -4.79
C ALA A 59 3.09 2.20 -3.48
N THR A 60 3.71 1.55 -2.49
CA THR A 60 3.08 1.33 -1.19
C THR A 60 3.32 2.56 -0.31
N TRP A 61 2.24 3.15 0.21
CA TRP A 61 2.33 4.33 1.06
C TRP A 61 2.63 3.93 2.50
N TYR A 62 3.83 4.24 2.95
CA TYR A 62 4.22 4.20 4.35
C TYR A 62 3.79 5.53 4.99
N THR A 63 2.71 5.49 5.76
CA THR A 63 2.13 6.68 6.40
C THR A 63 2.19 6.58 7.91
N ASP A 64 2.25 7.72 8.58
CA ASP A 64 2.17 7.82 10.03
C ASP A 64 0.73 7.86 10.56
N ARG A 65 -0.25 7.57 9.69
CA ARG A 65 -1.66 7.47 10.07
C ARG A 65 -1.91 6.06 10.58
N GLY A 66 -2.54 5.95 11.75
CA GLY A 66 -2.77 4.70 12.45
C GLY A 66 -3.27 3.53 11.58
N GLY A 67 -2.97 2.31 12.05
CA GLY A 67 -3.15 1.07 11.30
C GLY A 67 -1.82 0.34 11.13
N PRO A 68 -1.82 -0.96 10.79
CA PRO A 68 -0.60 -1.69 10.54
C PRO A 68 0.08 -1.20 9.26
N SER A 69 1.40 -1.00 9.32
CA SER A 69 2.22 -0.73 8.13
C SER A 69 2.13 -1.91 7.16
N GLN A 70 1.95 -1.61 5.87
CA GLN A 70 1.95 -2.62 4.79
C GLN A 70 3.36 -3.04 4.35
N ILE A 71 4.40 -2.41 4.89
CA ILE A 71 5.79 -2.65 4.47
C ILE A 71 6.26 -4.09 4.74
N PRO A 72 5.98 -4.72 5.90
CA PRO A 72 6.31 -6.13 6.09
C PRO A 72 5.71 -7.05 5.02
N ASP A 73 4.43 -6.85 4.67
CA ASP A 73 3.74 -7.64 3.64
C ASP A 73 4.32 -7.39 2.25
N LEU A 74 4.57 -6.13 1.91
CA LEU A 74 5.25 -5.76 0.67
C LEU A 74 6.59 -6.48 0.57
N LEU A 75 7.42 -6.41 1.61
CA LEU A 75 8.76 -7.01 1.58
C LEU A 75 8.72 -8.54 1.55
N ALA A 76 7.72 -9.17 2.18
CA ALA A 76 7.55 -10.62 2.16
C ALA A 76 7.13 -11.13 0.77
N GLN A 77 6.21 -10.41 0.10
CA GLN A 77 5.67 -10.78 -1.20
C GLN A 77 6.57 -10.35 -2.37
N CYS A 78 7.37 -9.31 -2.16
CA CYS A 78 8.29 -8.79 -3.16
C CYS A 78 9.65 -9.50 -3.12
N GLN A 79 9.78 -10.60 -3.86
CA GLN A 79 11.03 -11.37 -3.93
C GLN A 79 11.72 -11.20 -5.28
N GLY A 80 12.93 -10.63 -5.28
CA GLY A 80 13.75 -10.43 -6.49
C GLY A 80 13.46 -9.14 -7.27
N ASP A 81 12.27 -8.57 -7.11
CA ASP A 81 11.87 -7.27 -7.66
C ASP A 81 12.16 -6.11 -6.68
N ILE A 82 12.09 -4.88 -7.20
CA ILE A 82 12.38 -3.64 -6.48
C ILE A 82 11.08 -3.06 -5.90
N PRO A 83 10.85 -3.09 -4.57
CA PRO A 83 9.70 -2.42 -3.97
C PRO A 83 9.79 -0.90 -4.12
N SER A 84 8.66 -0.26 -4.41
CA SER A 84 8.51 1.21 -4.37
C SER A 84 7.67 1.63 -3.16
N ILE A 85 8.22 2.55 -2.37
CA ILE A 85 7.65 2.99 -1.09
C ILE A 85 7.54 4.51 -1.11
N VAL A 86 6.32 5.01 -0.89
CA VAL A 86 6.08 6.43 -0.64
C VAL A 86 6.17 6.67 0.85
N ILE A 87 7.07 7.54 1.27
CA ILE A 87 7.21 7.95 2.67
C ILE A 87 6.37 9.21 2.84
N TYR A 88 5.36 9.15 3.71
CA TYR A 88 4.45 10.26 3.93
C TYR A 88 4.04 10.37 5.40
N GLY A 89 4.93 10.93 6.21
CA GLY A 89 4.79 10.99 7.67
C GLY A 89 5.40 12.21 8.33
N LEU A 90 5.71 13.27 7.57
CA LEU A 90 6.14 14.54 8.16
C LEU A 90 5.16 15.04 9.24
N PRO A 91 5.67 15.57 10.38
CA PRO A 91 4.83 16.28 11.33
C PRO A 91 4.21 17.51 10.68
N ASP A 92 2.92 17.74 10.94
CA ASP A 92 2.15 18.81 10.31
C ASP A 92 2.22 18.81 8.77
N LYS A 93 2.34 17.63 8.13
CA LYS A 93 2.33 17.47 6.65
C LYS A 93 1.08 18.03 6.00
N ASP A 94 1.12 18.29 4.69
CA ASP A 94 0.00 18.87 3.93
C ASP A 94 -0.51 20.22 4.50
N CYS A 95 0.42 21.04 4.99
CA CYS A 95 0.11 22.33 5.59
C CYS A 95 -0.39 23.41 4.60
N GLY A 96 -0.38 23.10 3.30
CA GLY A 96 -0.84 24.00 2.24
C GLY A 96 -2.37 24.06 2.12
N ASP A 97 -2.85 24.71 1.06
CA ASP A 97 -4.28 25.03 0.85
C ASP A 97 -5.20 23.81 0.69
N GLY A 98 -4.64 22.60 0.51
CA GLY A 98 -5.39 21.34 0.39
C GLY A 98 -5.84 20.82 1.75
N GLY A 99 -4.90 20.56 2.65
CA GLY A 99 -5.16 20.21 4.05
C GLY A 99 -5.95 18.92 4.33
N PHE A 100 -6.41 18.22 3.28
CA PHE A 100 -7.19 16.99 3.39
C PHE A 100 -6.37 15.82 3.96
N SER A 101 -5.04 15.95 3.98
CA SER A 101 -4.09 14.92 4.37
C SER A 101 -3.17 15.29 5.56
N GLN A 102 -3.59 16.23 6.43
CA GLN A 102 -2.76 16.73 7.54
C GLN A 102 -2.59 15.78 8.73
N SER A 103 -3.58 14.93 9.04
CA SER A 103 -3.52 14.06 10.23
C SER A 103 -2.39 13.03 10.19
N GLY A 104 -1.82 12.67 11.34
CA GLY A 104 -0.74 11.69 11.48
C GLY A 104 -0.25 11.59 12.92
N ASP A 105 0.42 10.50 13.28
CA ASP A 105 0.91 10.21 14.64
C ASP A 105 2.24 10.90 14.94
N ASN A 106 3.06 11.22 13.92
CA ASN A 106 4.31 11.94 14.14
C ASN A 106 4.04 13.40 14.53
N LYS A 107 4.26 13.75 15.80
CA LYS A 107 4.00 15.10 16.33
C LYS A 107 5.22 16.03 16.30
N ASN A 108 6.41 15.48 16.09
CA ASN A 108 7.66 16.23 16.10
C ASN A 108 8.77 15.51 15.32
N ALA A 109 9.92 16.18 15.17
CA ALA A 109 11.06 15.68 14.43
C ALA A 109 11.64 14.35 14.97
N ASP A 110 11.64 14.14 16.29
CA ASP A 110 12.18 12.92 16.90
C ASP A 110 11.29 11.71 16.65
N MET A 111 9.96 11.90 16.69
CA MET A 111 8.99 10.87 16.31
C MET A 111 9.15 10.50 14.84
N TYR A 112 9.22 11.50 13.95
CA TYR A 112 9.45 11.29 12.53
C TYR A 112 10.75 10.54 12.25
N ARG A 113 11.85 10.96 12.89
CA ARG A 113 13.15 10.28 12.79
C ARG A 113 13.06 8.81 13.19
N THR A 114 12.47 8.53 14.35
CA THR A 114 12.31 7.16 14.87
C THR A 114 11.46 6.32 13.92
N TRP A 115 10.39 6.89 13.39
CA TRP A 115 9.50 6.25 12.43
C TRP A 115 10.19 5.91 11.10
N ILE A 116 11.07 6.78 10.59
CA ILE A 116 11.93 6.49 9.43
C ILE A 116 12.97 5.41 9.74
N GLN A 117 13.55 5.40 10.96
CA GLN A 117 14.49 4.36 11.36
C GLN A 117 13.85 2.96 11.37
N THR A 118 12.57 2.86 11.78
CA THR A 118 11.81 1.61 11.67
C THR A 118 11.72 1.12 10.23
N LEU A 119 11.41 2.01 9.28
CA LEU A 119 11.37 1.67 7.85
C LEU A 119 12.74 1.19 7.35
N VAL A 120 13.81 1.93 7.66
CA VAL A 120 15.18 1.56 7.27
C VAL A 120 15.56 0.20 7.85
N GLY A 121 15.19 -0.09 9.10
CA GLY A 121 15.43 -1.38 9.74
C GLY A 121 14.67 -2.53 9.06
N GLN A 122 13.42 -2.30 8.66
CA GLN A 122 12.60 -3.29 7.94
C GLN A 122 13.15 -3.61 6.55
N VAL A 123 13.54 -2.57 5.79
CA VAL A 123 14.04 -2.74 4.42
C VAL A 123 15.48 -3.26 4.39
N GLY A 124 16.30 -2.90 5.38
CA GLY A 124 17.70 -3.30 5.47
C GLY A 124 18.51 -2.84 4.26
N GLN A 125 19.29 -3.75 3.66
CA GLN A 125 20.13 -3.47 2.50
C GLN A 125 19.48 -3.88 1.17
N ARG A 126 18.17 -4.16 1.13
CA ARG A 126 17.47 -4.53 -0.11
C ARG A 126 17.45 -3.35 -1.09
N GLN A 127 17.51 -3.61 -2.40
CA GLN A 127 17.15 -2.59 -3.39
C GLN A 127 15.71 -2.10 -3.15
N VAL A 128 15.49 -0.80 -3.26
CA VAL A 128 14.21 -0.16 -2.95
C VAL A 128 14.14 1.20 -3.63
N ILE A 129 12.96 1.61 -4.09
CA ILE A 129 12.71 2.96 -4.58
C ILE A 129 11.93 3.72 -3.51
N TYR A 130 12.51 4.79 -2.97
CA TYR A 130 11.84 5.69 -2.04
C TYR A 130 11.39 6.97 -2.76
N VAL A 131 10.10 7.29 -2.61
CA VAL A 131 9.54 8.60 -2.91
C VAL A 131 9.31 9.30 -1.59
N LEU A 132 10.10 10.33 -1.30
CA LEU A 132 10.15 10.98 0.00
C LEU A 132 9.25 12.22 0.02
N GLU A 133 8.23 12.15 0.89
CA GLU A 133 7.38 13.25 1.34
C GLU A 133 6.80 14.09 0.20
N PRO A 134 5.77 13.56 -0.51
CA PRO A 134 5.00 14.31 -1.49
C PRO A 134 4.68 15.75 -1.05
N ASP A 135 4.85 16.70 -1.99
CA ASP A 135 4.65 18.15 -1.82
C ASP A 135 5.62 18.88 -0.88
N ALA A 136 6.46 18.19 -0.10
CA ALA A 136 7.22 18.83 0.97
C ALA A 136 8.24 19.86 0.46
N VAL A 137 9.02 19.56 -0.60
CA VAL A 137 9.95 20.55 -1.17
C VAL A 137 9.19 21.68 -1.86
N GLY A 138 8.04 21.41 -2.48
CA GLY A 138 7.20 22.46 -3.05
C GLY A 138 6.68 23.45 -1.99
N LEU A 139 6.27 22.94 -0.82
CA LEU A 139 5.84 23.76 0.31
C LEU A 139 7.00 24.52 0.97
N VAL A 140 8.22 23.99 0.95
CA VAL A 140 9.43 24.72 1.33
C VAL A 140 9.73 25.83 0.31
N ALA A 141 9.66 25.51 -0.99
CA ALA A 141 9.95 26.43 -2.09
C ALA A 141 8.98 27.62 -2.13
N ALA A 142 7.72 27.41 -1.74
CA ALA A 142 6.72 28.46 -1.59
C ALA A 142 7.06 29.49 -0.48
N GLY A 143 8.05 29.21 0.38
CA GLY A 143 8.44 30.11 1.48
C GLY A 143 7.41 30.19 2.63
N GLY A 144 6.40 29.34 2.60
CA GLY A 144 5.25 29.37 3.49
C GLY A 144 5.34 28.37 4.64
N CYS A 145 4.25 27.64 4.86
CA CYS A 145 4.10 26.74 6.00
C CYS A 145 5.19 25.66 6.08
N GLY A 146 5.69 25.13 4.95
CA GLY A 146 6.75 24.12 4.94
C GLY A 146 8.05 24.61 5.57
N VAL A 147 8.39 25.90 5.39
CA VAL A 147 9.53 26.54 6.07
C VAL A 147 9.26 26.66 7.57
N GLN A 148 8.07 27.17 7.94
CA GLN A 148 7.69 27.38 9.35
C GLN A 148 7.64 26.07 10.16
N LYS A 149 7.26 24.97 9.51
CA LYS A 149 7.17 23.63 10.11
C LYS A 149 8.48 22.83 10.02
N GLY A 150 9.55 23.42 9.49
CA GLY A 150 10.87 22.79 9.47
C GLY A 150 11.01 21.59 8.54
N TYR A 151 10.22 21.52 7.47
CA TYR A 151 10.22 20.38 6.55
C TYR A 151 11.62 20.09 5.99
N LEU A 152 12.36 21.12 5.56
CA LEU A 152 13.71 20.93 5.01
C LEU A 152 14.65 20.22 6.00
N GLN A 153 14.55 20.53 7.29
CA GLN A 153 15.40 19.90 8.31
C GLN A 153 15.02 18.42 8.52
N ASN A 154 13.72 18.11 8.55
CA ASN A 154 13.23 16.73 8.63
C ASN A 154 13.59 15.93 7.36
N LEU A 155 13.50 16.53 6.18
CA LEU A 155 13.91 15.91 4.92
C LEU A 155 15.41 15.59 4.91
N LYS A 156 16.28 16.48 5.43
CA LYS A 156 17.71 16.19 5.60
C LYS A 156 17.94 14.96 6.47
N VAL A 157 17.23 14.85 7.59
CA VAL A 157 17.30 13.66 8.47
C VAL A 157 16.87 12.40 7.74
N ALA A 158 15.75 12.44 7.03
CA ALA A 158 15.25 11.30 6.27
C ALA A 158 16.23 10.87 5.16
N VAL A 159 16.73 11.80 4.34
CA VAL A 159 17.72 11.50 3.30
C VAL A 159 18.96 10.82 3.89
N GLY A 160 19.50 11.35 4.99
CA GLY A 160 20.66 10.75 5.66
C GLY A 160 20.41 9.32 6.17
N LEU A 161 19.23 9.07 6.75
CA LEU A 161 18.84 7.73 7.23
C LEU A 161 18.63 6.74 6.08
N LEU A 162 17.90 7.14 5.05
CA LEU A 162 17.60 6.27 3.90
C LEU A 162 18.88 5.93 3.12
N ALA A 163 19.83 6.88 3.03
CA ALA A 163 21.11 6.68 2.35
C ALA A 163 22.03 5.64 3.03
N SER A 164 21.74 5.23 4.27
CA SER A 164 22.46 4.14 4.95
C SER A 164 22.27 2.77 4.26
N ASN A 165 21.22 2.62 3.47
CA ASN A 165 21.07 1.52 2.53
C ASN A 165 21.77 1.90 1.22
N ALA A 166 22.89 1.26 0.90
CA ALA A 166 23.67 1.55 -0.31
C ALA A 166 22.89 1.24 -1.61
N ASN A 167 21.86 0.39 -1.53
CA ASN A 167 21.05 -0.08 -2.64
C ASN A 167 19.73 0.69 -2.81
N ALA A 168 19.41 1.64 -1.92
CA ALA A 168 18.19 2.43 -2.02
C ALA A 168 18.26 3.49 -3.12
N HIS A 169 17.23 3.66 -3.94
CA HIS A 169 17.09 4.76 -4.88
C HIS A 169 16.18 5.82 -4.23
N ILE A 170 16.73 7.00 -3.94
CA ILE A 170 16.05 8.01 -3.12
C ILE A 170 15.68 9.22 -3.97
N TYR A 171 14.38 9.49 -4.07
CA TYR A 171 13.81 10.62 -4.79
C TYR A 171 12.98 11.47 -3.85
N VAL A 172 13.32 12.74 -3.69
CA VAL A 172 12.50 13.68 -2.90
C VAL A 172 11.45 14.33 -3.79
N ASP A 173 10.21 14.42 -3.34
CA ASP A 173 9.16 15.02 -4.14
C ASP A 173 9.27 16.55 -4.17
N VAL A 174 9.19 17.13 -5.37
CA VAL A 174 9.31 18.58 -5.58
C VAL A 174 7.99 19.30 -5.74
N ALA A 175 6.87 18.59 -5.86
CA ALA A 175 5.60 19.10 -6.36
C ALA A 175 5.72 19.74 -7.77
N SER A 176 4.83 19.37 -8.69
CA SER A 176 4.89 19.92 -10.06
C SER A 176 4.57 21.41 -10.16
N TRP A 177 4.07 22.02 -9.07
CA TRP A 177 3.67 23.43 -9.00
C TRP A 177 4.72 24.33 -8.31
N ALA A 178 5.81 23.78 -7.79
CA ALA A 178 6.79 24.53 -7.02
C ALA A 178 7.53 25.60 -7.83
N ASP A 179 7.92 26.70 -7.16
CA ASP A 179 8.92 27.61 -7.73
C ASP A 179 10.24 26.86 -7.90
N GLN A 180 10.65 26.72 -9.16
CA GLN A 180 11.79 25.86 -9.48
C GLN A 180 13.09 26.35 -8.86
N ASN A 181 13.35 27.66 -8.82
CA ASN A 181 14.59 28.18 -8.28
C ASN A 181 14.69 27.94 -6.76
N GLN A 182 13.59 28.15 -6.03
CA GLN A 182 13.55 27.87 -4.61
C GLN A 182 13.60 26.37 -4.31
N ALA A 183 12.94 25.54 -5.12
CA ALA A 183 13.03 24.08 -5.00
C ALA A 183 14.48 23.61 -5.23
N VAL A 184 15.19 24.14 -6.24
CA VAL A 184 16.61 23.84 -6.48
C VAL A 184 17.48 24.20 -5.28
N ASN A 185 17.25 25.34 -4.63
CA ASN A 185 17.99 25.71 -3.41
C ASN A 185 17.82 24.65 -2.31
N ALA A 186 16.58 24.22 -2.05
CA ALA A 186 16.29 23.16 -1.08
C ALA A 186 16.96 21.82 -1.48
N LEU A 187 16.94 21.45 -2.77
CA LEU A 187 17.56 20.23 -3.27
C LEU A 187 19.08 20.25 -3.11
N VAL A 188 19.75 21.38 -3.39
CA VAL A 188 21.19 21.55 -3.19
C VAL A 188 21.55 21.34 -1.72
N GLU A 189 20.74 21.84 -0.79
CA GLU A 189 20.92 21.58 0.64
C GLU A 189 20.68 20.11 1.00
N LEU A 190 19.67 19.45 0.46
CA LEU A 190 19.37 18.04 0.72
C LEU A 190 20.47 17.10 0.25
N LYS A 191 21.14 17.42 -0.87
CA LYS A 191 22.30 16.66 -1.36
C LYS A 191 23.47 16.62 -0.36
N THR A 192 23.54 17.55 0.59
CA THR A 192 24.58 17.55 1.63
C THR A 192 24.31 16.54 2.74
N ALA A 193 23.07 16.06 2.88
CA ALA A 193 22.67 15.16 3.96
C ALA A 193 22.96 13.68 3.67
N GLY A 194 23.13 13.30 2.40
CA GLY A 194 23.37 11.93 1.99
C GLY A 194 23.19 11.73 0.49
N ARG A 195 23.26 10.47 0.06
CA ARG A 195 23.02 10.11 -1.34
C ARG A 195 21.56 10.39 -1.71
N LEU A 196 21.37 11.26 -2.70
CA LEU A 196 20.08 11.58 -3.30
C LEU A 196 20.16 11.26 -4.79
N ASN A 197 19.37 10.29 -5.26
CA ASN A 197 19.37 9.90 -6.67
C ASN A 197 18.67 10.94 -7.53
N GLY A 198 17.61 11.55 -7.01
CA GLY A 198 16.80 12.42 -7.83
C GLY A 198 15.64 13.10 -7.14
N ILE A 199 14.66 13.45 -7.97
CA ILE A 199 13.40 14.04 -7.57
C ILE A 199 12.21 13.20 -8.04
N ALA A 200 11.12 13.22 -7.27
CA ALA A 200 9.82 12.74 -7.74
C ALA A 200 9.00 13.94 -8.24
N ILE A 201 8.34 13.76 -9.38
CA ILE A 201 7.55 14.79 -10.04
C ILE A 201 6.16 14.23 -10.34
N ASN A 202 5.15 15.10 -10.25
CA ASN A 202 3.76 14.82 -10.63
C ASN A 202 3.00 13.91 -9.66
N THR A 203 3.54 13.62 -8.47
CA THR A 203 2.87 12.78 -7.47
C THR A 203 1.43 13.24 -7.25
N ALA A 204 0.48 12.32 -7.47
CA ALA A 204 -0.96 12.56 -7.40
C ALA A 204 -1.52 13.65 -8.34
N ASN A 205 -0.76 14.11 -9.33
CA ASN A 205 -1.18 15.12 -10.29
C ASN A 205 -1.35 14.52 -11.70
N TYR A 206 -1.59 15.37 -12.70
CA TYR A 206 -2.08 14.95 -14.01
C TYR A 206 -1.24 15.47 -15.17
N ARG A 207 -0.07 16.07 -14.94
CA ARG A 207 0.72 16.73 -16.00
C ARG A 207 1.19 15.72 -17.08
N PRO A 208 1.10 16.06 -18.37
CA PRO A 208 1.54 15.18 -19.45
C PRO A 208 3.02 14.80 -19.33
N THR A 209 3.37 13.56 -19.67
CA THR A 209 4.76 13.05 -19.53
C THR A 209 5.79 13.89 -20.31
N SER A 210 5.42 14.50 -21.44
CA SER A 210 6.33 15.41 -22.17
C SER A 210 6.74 16.63 -21.34
N GLU A 211 5.78 17.26 -20.66
CA GLU A 211 6.04 18.39 -19.76
C GLU A 211 6.92 17.97 -18.58
N LEU A 212 6.68 16.75 -18.07
CA LEU A 212 7.47 16.19 -16.98
C LEU A 212 8.92 15.88 -17.38
N ASN A 213 9.16 15.45 -18.62
CA ASN A 213 10.51 15.25 -19.13
C ASN A 213 11.27 16.58 -19.23
N ASP A 214 10.62 17.63 -19.74
CA ASP A 214 11.21 18.97 -19.82
C ASP A 214 11.54 19.52 -18.41
N LEU A 215 10.62 19.32 -17.46
CA LEU A 215 10.82 19.72 -16.06
C LEU A 215 11.98 18.92 -15.43
N CYS A 216 12.05 17.62 -15.69
CA CYS A 216 13.16 16.78 -15.24
C CYS A 216 14.51 17.28 -15.78
N GLN A 217 14.60 17.58 -17.09
CA GLN A 217 15.80 18.13 -17.70
C GLN A 217 16.22 19.45 -17.04
N SER A 218 15.25 20.32 -16.75
CA SER A 218 15.50 21.61 -16.12
C SER A 218 16.05 21.44 -14.69
N TYR A 219 15.43 20.61 -13.86
CA TYR A 219 15.91 20.31 -12.50
C TYR A 219 17.27 19.60 -12.51
N SER A 220 17.45 18.61 -13.38
CA SER A 220 18.72 17.90 -13.50
C SER A 220 19.87 18.86 -13.82
N THR A 221 19.66 19.77 -14.77
CA THR A 221 20.65 20.79 -15.14
C THR A 221 20.98 21.70 -13.94
N ALA A 222 19.95 22.21 -13.26
CA ALA A 222 20.12 23.17 -12.16
C ALA A 222 20.73 22.54 -10.89
N THR A 223 20.55 21.24 -10.67
CA THR A 223 21.05 20.51 -9.50
C THR A 223 22.34 19.75 -9.75
N GLY A 224 22.90 19.84 -10.96
CA GLY A 224 24.14 19.17 -11.34
C GLY A 224 23.98 17.66 -11.49
N GLY A 225 22.89 17.21 -12.11
CA GLY A 225 22.70 15.83 -12.55
C GLY A 225 21.79 14.97 -11.68
N LEU A 226 20.87 15.53 -10.90
CA LEU A 226 19.82 14.70 -10.29
C LEU A 226 18.95 14.06 -11.39
N HIS A 227 18.58 12.81 -11.19
CA HIS A 227 17.63 12.09 -12.05
C HIS A 227 16.19 12.34 -11.57
N CYS A 228 15.21 11.75 -12.25
CA CYS A 228 13.80 11.87 -11.87
C CYS A 228 13.05 10.54 -11.88
N VAL A 229 12.01 10.48 -11.07
CA VAL A 229 10.88 9.57 -11.24
C VAL A 229 9.62 10.36 -11.49
N LEU A 230 8.76 9.83 -12.37
CA LEU A 230 7.53 10.50 -12.77
C LEU A 230 6.34 9.68 -12.30
N ASP A 231 5.40 10.32 -11.58
CA ASP A 231 4.09 9.71 -11.37
C ASP A 231 3.27 9.80 -12.67
N VAL A 232 3.01 8.65 -13.28
CA VAL A 232 2.18 8.51 -14.48
C VAL A 232 0.88 7.77 -14.18
N SER A 233 0.45 7.70 -12.93
CA SER A 233 -0.78 6.99 -12.52
C SER A 233 -2.04 7.47 -13.26
N ARG A 234 -2.17 8.79 -13.46
CA ARG A 234 -3.43 9.41 -13.92
C ARG A 234 -3.24 10.50 -14.99
N ASN A 235 -2.09 10.55 -15.65
CA ASN A 235 -1.70 11.70 -16.48
C ASN A 235 -1.97 11.56 -17.98
N PHE A 236 -2.70 10.54 -18.43
CA PHE A 236 -2.83 10.22 -19.86
C PHE A 236 -3.39 11.37 -20.70
N ASN A 237 -4.41 12.06 -20.19
CA ASN A 237 -5.09 13.16 -20.88
C ASN A 237 -4.72 14.55 -20.36
N GLY A 238 -3.86 14.65 -19.34
CA GLY A 238 -3.62 15.93 -18.68
C GLY A 238 -4.74 16.34 -17.71
N SER A 239 -4.61 17.56 -17.18
CA SER A 239 -5.69 18.34 -16.57
C SER A 239 -5.64 19.76 -17.14
N PRO A 240 -6.42 20.08 -18.21
CA PRO A 240 -6.26 21.31 -18.96
C PRO A 240 -6.68 22.56 -18.18
N GLN A 241 -7.51 22.42 -17.14
CA GLN A 241 -7.85 23.50 -16.21
C GLN A 241 -6.88 23.59 -15.02
N ASN A 242 -5.80 22.80 -15.02
CA ASN A 242 -4.89 22.63 -13.88
C ASN A 242 -5.63 22.24 -12.58
N GLU A 243 -6.74 21.49 -12.71
CA GLU A 243 -7.44 20.91 -11.58
C GLU A 243 -6.63 19.73 -11.06
N TRP A 244 -6.35 19.72 -9.75
CA TRP A 244 -5.60 18.65 -9.10
C TRP A 244 -6.51 17.71 -8.30
N CYS A 245 -7.72 18.14 -7.94
CA CYS A 245 -8.60 17.40 -7.06
C CYS A 245 -9.64 16.65 -7.90
N ASN A 246 -9.48 15.33 -8.04
CA ASN A 246 -10.37 14.45 -8.80
C ASN A 246 -10.69 14.98 -10.22
N ALA A 247 -9.67 15.30 -11.01
CA ALA A 247 -9.85 15.89 -12.33
C ALA A 247 -10.61 14.94 -13.29
N ARG A 248 -11.75 15.39 -13.80
CA ARG A 248 -12.64 14.63 -14.69
C ARG A 248 -12.01 14.38 -16.05
N SER A 249 -11.24 15.33 -16.54
CA SER A 249 -10.52 15.26 -17.81
C SER A 249 -9.36 14.24 -17.82
N ALA A 250 -8.85 13.87 -16.63
CA ALA A 250 -7.69 13.00 -16.50
C ALA A 250 -7.96 11.57 -16.97
N GLY A 251 -6.93 10.87 -17.42
CA GLY A 251 -7.03 9.47 -17.85
C GLY A 251 -5.95 8.64 -17.16
N MET A 252 -6.26 7.39 -16.82
CA MET A 252 -5.27 6.46 -16.25
C MET A 252 -4.05 6.38 -17.17
N GLY A 253 -2.86 6.64 -16.64
CA GLY A 253 -1.66 6.72 -17.47
C GLY A 253 -1.07 5.36 -17.84
N SER A 254 0.08 5.41 -18.49
CA SER A 254 0.78 4.21 -18.95
C SER A 254 1.25 3.35 -17.76
N PRO A 255 1.41 2.02 -17.94
CA PRO A 255 2.05 1.14 -16.97
C PRO A 255 3.36 1.73 -16.39
N PRO A 256 3.65 1.48 -15.11
CA PRO A 256 4.97 1.75 -14.52
C PRO A 256 6.07 1.01 -15.29
N THR A 257 7.24 1.64 -15.42
CA THR A 257 8.39 1.04 -16.11
C THR A 257 9.71 1.71 -15.73
N ASP A 258 10.78 0.94 -15.77
CA ASP A 258 12.19 1.37 -15.76
C ASP A 258 12.75 1.60 -17.18
N ALA A 259 12.04 1.14 -18.22
CA ALA A 259 12.39 1.32 -19.62
C ALA A 259 11.82 2.64 -20.20
N THR A 260 12.10 3.75 -19.53
CA THR A 260 11.52 5.08 -19.83
C THR A 260 11.97 5.65 -21.19
N LYS A 261 13.11 5.18 -21.71
CA LYS A 261 13.78 5.69 -22.92
C LYS A 261 14.21 7.16 -22.80
N HIS A 262 14.23 7.72 -21.59
CA HIS A 262 14.72 9.07 -21.32
C HIS A 262 15.98 9.00 -20.44
N PRO A 263 17.10 9.67 -20.80
CA PRO A 263 18.39 9.47 -20.13
C PRO A 263 18.44 9.96 -18.68
N LEU A 264 17.49 10.81 -18.27
CA LEU A 264 17.41 11.38 -16.92
C LEU A 264 16.22 10.86 -16.08
N VAL A 265 15.32 10.08 -16.68
CA VAL A 265 14.15 9.56 -15.97
C VAL A 265 14.39 8.09 -15.70
N ASP A 266 14.57 7.74 -14.44
CA ASP A 266 14.88 6.37 -14.03
C ASP A 266 13.64 5.49 -14.07
N TYR A 267 12.50 6.04 -13.64
CA TYR A 267 11.25 5.29 -13.55
C TYR A 267 10.03 6.15 -13.91
N HIS A 268 9.11 5.55 -14.66
CA HIS A 268 7.70 5.90 -14.58
C HIS A 268 7.07 5.04 -13.49
N LEU A 269 6.44 5.67 -12.51
CA LEU A 269 5.81 5.02 -11.37
C LEU A 269 4.33 5.33 -11.34
N TRP A 270 3.54 4.43 -10.76
CA TRP A 270 2.23 4.80 -10.22
C TRP A 270 2.45 5.09 -8.73
N ILE A 271 2.67 6.36 -8.41
CA ILE A 271 2.91 6.81 -7.03
C ILE A 271 1.56 6.97 -6.33
N LYS A 272 0.65 7.76 -6.90
CA LYS A 272 -0.77 7.76 -6.52
C LYS A 272 -1.45 6.48 -6.99
N VAL A 273 -2.31 5.92 -6.13
CA VAL A 273 -3.20 4.80 -6.48
C VAL A 273 -4.28 5.29 -7.46
N PRO A 274 -4.33 4.79 -8.70
CA PRO A 274 -5.40 5.14 -9.62
C PRO A 274 -6.76 4.67 -9.08
N GLY A 275 -7.69 5.61 -8.89
CA GLY A 275 -9.03 5.34 -8.35
C GLY A 275 -9.24 5.77 -6.90
N GLU A 276 -8.19 6.12 -6.16
CA GLU A 276 -8.38 6.78 -4.86
C GLU A 276 -8.68 8.26 -5.04
N SER A 277 -9.64 8.76 -4.27
CA SER A 277 -10.01 10.18 -4.22
C SER A 277 -8.84 11.04 -3.74
N ASP A 278 -8.78 12.26 -4.23
CA ASP A 278 -7.92 13.34 -3.72
C ASP A 278 -8.58 14.10 -2.56
N GLY A 279 -9.88 13.90 -2.35
CA GLY A 279 -10.69 14.58 -1.35
C GLY A 279 -12.13 14.79 -1.83
N GLU A 280 -12.94 15.48 -1.02
CA GLU A 280 -14.33 15.76 -1.40
C GLU A 280 -14.42 16.68 -2.63
N CYS A 281 -13.43 17.55 -2.83
CA CYS A 281 -13.30 18.44 -3.99
C CYS A 281 -14.53 19.33 -4.26
N THR A 282 -15.35 19.62 -3.24
CA THR A 282 -16.53 20.49 -3.36
C THR A 282 -16.13 21.94 -3.64
N GLY A 283 -16.86 22.60 -4.54
CA GLY A 283 -16.64 24.02 -4.85
C GLY A 283 -15.37 24.34 -5.66
N ARG A 284 -14.77 23.31 -6.26
CA ARG A 284 -13.59 23.46 -7.14
C ARG A 284 -13.99 23.73 -8.59
N SER A 285 -13.05 23.59 -9.54
CA SER A 285 -13.30 23.92 -10.94
C SER A 285 -14.41 23.05 -11.56
N SER A 286 -14.87 23.44 -12.75
CA SER A 286 -15.81 22.62 -13.54
C SER A 286 -15.27 21.24 -13.93
N ASP A 287 -13.93 21.08 -13.90
CA ASP A 287 -13.27 19.81 -14.17
C ASP A 287 -13.19 18.93 -12.92
N ALA A 288 -13.40 19.45 -11.71
CA ALA A 288 -13.38 18.63 -10.50
C ALA A 288 -14.60 17.69 -10.43
N MET A 289 -14.37 16.48 -9.93
CA MET A 289 -15.43 15.56 -9.53
C MET A 289 -15.55 15.55 -8.01
N VAL A 290 -16.77 15.73 -7.51
CA VAL A 290 -17.05 15.58 -6.07
C VAL A 290 -16.90 14.10 -5.73
N GLY A 291 -15.99 13.81 -4.79
CA GLY A 291 -15.60 12.44 -4.44
C GLY A 291 -15.73 12.16 -2.93
N PRO A 292 -15.36 10.96 -2.49
CA PRO A 292 -15.22 10.64 -1.07
C PRO A 292 -13.96 11.29 -0.48
N ALA A 293 -13.74 11.11 0.82
CA ALA A 293 -12.53 11.56 1.50
C ALA A 293 -11.24 11.06 0.83
N ALA A 294 -10.15 11.81 0.97
CA ALA A 294 -8.86 11.49 0.37
C ALA A 294 -8.39 10.07 0.75
N GLY A 295 -7.90 9.31 -0.24
CA GLY A 295 -7.46 7.92 -0.06
C GLY A 295 -8.57 6.88 -0.09
N GLN A 296 -9.85 7.28 -0.06
CA GLN A 296 -10.96 6.34 -0.27
C GLN A 296 -11.12 5.98 -1.74
N PHE A 297 -11.56 4.76 -2.03
CA PHE A 297 -11.88 4.36 -3.41
C PHE A 297 -13.03 5.21 -3.95
N PHE A 298 -12.82 5.80 -5.13
CA PHE A 298 -13.78 6.64 -5.82
C PHE A 298 -14.24 5.96 -7.11
N LEU A 299 -15.41 5.32 -7.06
CA LEU A 299 -15.95 4.53 -8.16
C LEU A 299 -16.04 5.31 -9.48
N ASP A 300 -16.65 6.50 -9.45
CA ASP A 300 -16.84 7.30 -10.66
C ASP A 300 -15.51 7.85 -11.18
N GLY A 301 -14.61 8.25 -10.28
CA GLY A 301 -13.25 8.64 -10.62
C GLY A 301 -12.47 7.51 -11.30
N PHE A 302 -12.52 6.29 -10.74
CA PHE A 302 -11.87 5.11 -11.34
C PHE A 302 -12.45 4.77 -12.72
N LYS A 303 -13.79 4.78 -12.85
CA LYS A 303 -14.47 4.57 -14.15
C LYS A 303 -14.06 5.61 -15.18
N SER A 304 -14.03 6.88 -14.78
CA SER A 304 -13.57 7.98 -15.64
C SER A 304 -12.14 7.74 -16.11
N LEU A 305 -11.20 7.59 -15.16
CA LEU A 305 -9.78 7.35 -15.45
C LEU A 305 -9.56 6.15 -16.38
N TRP A 306 -10.23 5.02 -16.13
CA TRP A 306 -10.13 3.83 -16.96
C TRP A 306 -10.65 4.08 -18.38
N ASN A 307 -11.87 4.61 -18.51
CA ASN A 307 -12.59 4.71 -19.78
C ASN A 307 -11.94 5.64 -20.79
N GLN A 308 -11.16 6.61 -20.32
CA GLN A 308 -10.43 7.56 -21.17
C GLN A 308 -8.91 7.45 -21.01
N GLY A 309 -8.43 6.42 -20.32
CA GLY A 309 -7.01 6.19 -20.05
C GLY A 309 -6.32 5.27 -21.05
N TYR A 310 -5.04 5.06 -20.79
CA TYR A 310 -4.10 4.30 -21.62
C TYR A 310 -4.63 2.93 -22.05
N TYR A 311 -5.19 2.14 -21.14
CA TYR A 311 -5.65 0.78 -21.44
C TYR A 311 -6.82 0.75 -22.44
N VAL A 312 -7.76 1.67 -22.32
CA VAL A 312 -8.89 1.73 -23.27
C VAL A 312 -8.45 2.39 -24.57
N VAL A 313 -7.77 3.54 -24.48
CA VAL A 313 -7.47 4.35 -25.67
C VAL A 313 -6.32 3.76 -26.49
N THR A 314 -5.27 3.27 -25.84
CA THR A 314 -4.06 2.76 -26.51
C THR A 314 -4.11 1.25 -26.71
N MET A 315 -4.56 0.49 -25.70
CA MET A 315 -4.60 -0.97 -25.79
C MET A 315 -5.94 -1.53 -26.27
N GLY A 316 -6.96 -0.69 -26.48
CA GLY A 316 -8.27 -1.11 -26.99
C GLY A 316 -9.07 -1.96 -26.01
N LEU A 317 -8.77 -1.90 -24.70
CA LEU A 317 -9.53 -2.65 -23.71
C LEU A 317 -10.98 -2.12 -23.60
N PRO A 318 -11.94 -2.96 -23.18
CA PRO A 318 -13.31 -2.53 -23.01
C PRO A 318 -13.46 -1.41 -21.98
N LYS A 319 -14.31 -0.43 -22.29
CA LYS A 319 -14.79 0.55 -21.31
C LYS A 319 -15.60 -0.16 -20.23
N ILE A 320 -15.45 0.29 -18.99
CA ILE A 320 -16.40 0.01 -17.92
C ILE A 320 -17.65 0.80 -18.27
N ARG A 321 -18.72 0.08 -18.61
CA ARG A 321 -19.98 0.72 -19.01
C ARG A 321 -20.54 1.49 -17.83
N GLU A 322 -21.08 2.67 -18.09
CA GLU A 322 -22.09 3.25 -17.21
C GLU A 322 -23.34 2.38 -17.37
N GLY A 323 -23.45 1.35 -16.51
CA GLY A 323 -24.55 0.39 -16.44
C GLY A 323 -25.17 -0.04 -17.78
N GLY A 324 -24.72 -1.17 -18.36
CA GLY A 324 -25.56 -1.86 -19.34
C GLY A 324 -24.90 -3.03 -20.05
N VAL A 325 -25.26 -4.28 -19.74
CA VAL A 325 -24.86 -5.45 -20.54
C VAL A 325 -25.80 -5.60 -21.75
N SER A 326 -25.41 -5.11 -22.92
CA SER A 326 -25.77 -5.72 -24.20
C SER A 326 -24.69 -6.73 -24.62
N LYS A 327 -25.09 -7.98 -24.86
CA LYS A 327 -24.36 -8.96 -25.67
C LYS A 327 -25.07 -9.07 -27.01
N SER A 328 -24.39 -8.59 -28.05
CA SER A 328 -24.67 -8.92 -29.44
C SER A 328 -24.21 -10.36 -29.70
N ASN A 329 -25.05 -11.16 -30.34
CA ASN A 329 -24.65 -12.32 -31.13
C ASN A 329 -25.42 -12.30 -32.44
N THR A 330 -24.69 -12.23 -33.56
CA THR A 330 -25.19 -12.21 -34.93
C THR A 330 -25.30 -13.63 -35.49
N ALA A 331 -26.45 -14.01 -36.06
CA ALA A 331 -26.59 -14.96 -37.19
C ALA A 331 -28.04 -14.89 -37.77
N PRO A 332 -28.31 -15.33 -39.02
CA PRO A 332 -29.01 -14.49 -40.01
C PRO A 332 -30.44 -14.94 -40.41
N SER A 333 -31.08 -14.11 -41.26
CA SER A 333 -32.37 -14.25 -41.99
C SER A 333 -33.52 -13.47 -41.32
N SER A 334 -34.36 -12.69 -42.01
CA SER A 334 -34.60 -12.43 -43.43
C SER A 334 -35.37 -11.11 -43.55
N SER A 335 -35.25 -10.48 -44.73
CA SER A 335 -35.84 -9.22 -45.18
C SER A 335 -37.34 -9.01 -44.90
N THR A 336 -37.74 -7.81 -44.43
CA THR A 336 -38.51 -6.78 -45.18
C THR A 336 -38.98 -5.64 -44.24
N SER A 337 -39.12 -4.43 -44.79
CA SER A 337 -39.55 -3.17 -44.17
C SER A 337 -40.80 -2.66 -44.95
N PRO A 338 -41.48 -1.53 -44.63
CA PRO A 338 -42.03 -0.99 -43.36
C PRO A 338 -43.54 -0.58 -43.48
N SER A 339 -44.24 -0.28 -42.36
CA SER A 339 -45.20 0.87 -42.24
C SER A 339 -46.00 0.92 -40.90
N HIS A 340 -46.08 2.14 -40.33
CA HIS A 340 -46.91 2.65 -39.20
C HIS A 340 -48.45 2.58 -39.41
N PRO A 341 -49.33 3.12 -38.51
CA PRO A 341 -49.43 3.07 -37.02
C PRO A 341 -50.88 2.73 -36.56
N SER A 342 -51.13 2.51 -35.25
CA SER A 342 -52.21 3.13 -34.44
C SER A 342 -52.46 2.42 -33.10
N LYS A 343 -52.83 3.24 -32.11
CA LYS A 343 -53.19 2.94 -30.73
C LYS A 343 -54.43 2.05 -30.61
N ASP A 344 -54.42 1.13 -29.65
CA ASP A 344 -55.50 1.00 -28.67
C ASP A 344 -54.97 0.34 -27.39
N SER A 345 -55.38 0.88 -26.25
CA SER A 345 -55.09 0.39 -24.91
C SER A 345 -56.35 -0.28 -24.36
N PRO A 346 -56.22 -1.37 -23.58
CA PRO A 346 -56.88 -1.35 -22.28
C PRO A 346 -56.01 -1.89 -21.12
N GLU A 347 -56.13 -1.15 -20.01
CA GLU A 347 -55.99 -1.48 -18.59
C GLU A 347 -54.64 -2.02 -18.05
N PRO A 348 -53.96 -1.28 -17.13
CA PRO A 348 -52.70 -1.74 -16.56
C PRO A 348 -52.98 -2.81 -15.51
N THR A 349 -52.67 -4.05 -15.84
CA THR A 349 -52.34 -5.05 -14.83
C THR A 349 -51.18 -4.49 -14.00
N TYR A 350 -51.44 -4.12 -12.74
CA TYR A 350 -50.42 -3.62 -11.83
C TYR A 350 -49.44 -4.76 -11.54
N GLU A 351 -48.38 -4.87 -12.36
CA GLU A 351 -47.19 -5.64 -12.01
C GLU A 351 -46.57 -4.92 -10.81
N GLY A 352 -46.80 -5.44 -9.61
CA GLY A 352 -46.17 -4.93 -8.40
C GLY A 352 -44.64 -4.80 -8.54
N VAL A 353 -44.03 -4.03 -7.64
CA VAL A 353 -42.61 -3.68 -7.67
C VAL A 353 -41.74 -4.95 -7.72
N LYS A 354 -40.82 -5.00 -8.68
CA LYS A 354 -40.01 -6.19 -8.98
C LYS A 354 -38.99 -6.47 -7.86
N LEU A 355 -38.48 -7.71 -7.81
CA LEU A 355 -37.43 -8.11 -6.88
C LEU A 355 -36.22 -7.16 -6.99
N TYR A 356 -35.77 -6.68 -5.84
CA TYR A 356 -34.73 -5.67 -5.62
C TYR A 356 -35.04 -4.24 -6.07
N ALA A 357 -36.27 -3.95 -6.50
CA ALA A 357 -36.69 -2.58 -6.77
C ALA A 357 -37.22 -1.90 -5.48
N GLN A 358 -37.06 -0.58 -5.41
CA GLN A 358 -37.49 0.21 -4.27
C GLN A 358 -39.03 0.18 -4.15
N CYS A 359 -39.54 -0.08 -2.96
CA CYS A 359 -40.98 -0.13 -2.66
C CYS A 359 -41.37 0.78 -1.49
N GLY A 360 -40.46 1.64 -1.03
CA GLY A 360 -40.72 2.59 0.05
C GLY A 360 -39.50 3.43 0.39
N GLY A 361 -39.67 4.31 1.37
CA GLY A 361 -38.65 5.26 1.80
C GLY A 361 -39.18 6.70 1.84
N LEU A 362 -38.60 7.53 2.70
CA LEU A 362 -39.00 8.93 2.87
C LEU A 362 -38.81 9.67 1.54
N ARG A 363 -39.90 10.27 1.05
CA ARG A 363 -40.03 10.95 -0.26
C ARG A 363 -40.08 10.03 -1.50
N TYR A 364 -40.13 8.72 -1.34
CA TYR A 364 -40.40 7.80 -2.45
C TYR A 364 -41.88 7.89 -2.87
N THR A 365 -42.13 8.27 -4.14
CA THR A 365 -43.48 8.44 -4.71
C THR A 365 -43.90 7.29 -5.62
N GLY A 366 -43.05 6.27 -5.76
CA GLY A 366 -43.29 5.12 -6.62
C GLY A 366 -44.20 4.06 -6.01
N ALA A 367 -44.41 2.98 -6.75
CA ALA A 367 -45.23 1.85 -6.33
C ALA A 367 -44.71 1.25 -5.02
N THR A 368 -45.58 1.01 -4.03
CA THR A 368 -45.18 0.52 -2.70
C THR A 368 -45.52 -0.95 -2.44
N LYS A 369 -46.29 -1.57 -3.34
CA LYS A 369 -46.64 -2.99 -3.26
C LYS A 369 -45.73 -3.80 -4.17
N CYS A 370 -44.99 -4.73 -3.57
CA CYS A 370 -44.15 -5.67 -4.28
C CYS A 370 -44.97 -6.65 -5.14
N LYS A 371 -44.34 -7.19 -6.18
CA LYS A 371 -44.90 -8.26 -7.00
C LYS A 371 -45.22 -9.48 -6.12
N GLN A 372 -46.27 -10.23 -6.48
CA GLN A 372 -46.76 -11.36 -5.68
C GLN A 372 -45.62 -12.35 -5.35
N GLY A 373 -45.49 -12.70 -4.07
CA GLY A 373 -44.41 -13.55 -3.56
C GLY A 373 -43.17 -12.80 -3.06
N LEU A 374 -43.17 -11.47 -3.05
CA LEU A 374 -42.11 -10.62 -2.53
C LEU A 374 -42.62 -9.73 -1.38
N ASP A 375 -41.73 -9.38 -0.46
CA ASP A 375 -42.04 -8.53 0.68
C ASP A 375 -41.25 -7.22 0.64
N CYS A 376 -41.89 -6.11 1.03
CA CYS A 376 -41.26 -4.79 0.99
C CYS A 376 -40.44 -4.56 2.25
N HIS A 377 -39.15 -4.90 2.21
CA HIS A 377 -38.28 -4.81 3.37
C HIS A 377 -37.70 -3.42 3.53
N ARG A 378 -37.94 -2.80 4.69
CA ARG A 378 -37.43 -1.46 5.03
C ARG A 378 -36.02 -1.56 5.60
N TRP A 379 -35.04 -1.03 4.85
CA TRP A 379 -33.64 -1.02 5.27
C TRP A 379 -33.33 0.20 6.14
N ASN A 380 -33.87 1.35 5.78
CA ASN A 380 -33.80 2.57 6.58
C ASN A 380 -35.01 3.46 6.30
N GLU A 381 -35.05 4.65 6.90
CA GLU A 381 -36.18 5.57 6.73
C GLU A 381 -36.34 6.10 5.30
N TRP A 382 -35.26 6.17 4.51
CA TRP A 382 -35.23 6.72 3.15
C TRP A 382 -35.39 5.64 2.06
N TYR A 383 -35.29 4.35 2.42
CA TYR A 383 -35.25 3.26 1.44
C TYR A 383 -35.83 1.93 1.96
N SER A 384 -36.83 1.41 1.24
CA SER A 384 -37.37 0.06 1.36
C SER A 384 -37.34 -0.64 0.00
N GLN A 385 -37.12 -1.95 -0.03
CA GLN A 385 -36.87 -2.72 -1.26
C GLN A 385 -37.63 -4.05 -1.26
N CYS A 386 -38.15 -4.46 -2.42
CA CYS A 386 -38.82 -5.76 -2.55
C CYS A 386 -37.81 -6.90 -2.52
N ILE A 387 -37.95 -7.82 -1.58
CA ILE A 387 -37.10 -9.00 -1.45
C ILE A 387 -37.95 -10.29 -1.44
N SER A 388 -37.34 -11.42 -1.77
CA SER A 388 -38.01 -12.71 -1.64
C SER A 388 -37.98 -13.17 -0.18
N PRO A 389 -39.09 -13.69 0.38
CA PRO A 389 -39.12 -14.22 1.73
C PRO A 389 -38.23 -15.46 1.96
N ASP A 390 -37.66 -16.06 0.90
CA ASP A 390 -36.83 -17.27 0.98
C ASP A 390 -35.32 -16.99 1.10
N VAL A 391 -34.88 -15.74 1.22
CA VAL A 391 -33.51 -15.43 1.64
C VAL A 391 -33.37 -15.75 3.13
N GLY A 392 -33.22 -17.04 3.44
CA GLY A 392 -33.09 -17.58 4.79
C GLY A 392 -33.41 -19.07 4.97
N ARG A 393 -33.78 -19.84 3.93
CA ARG A 393 -34.04 -21.29 4.07
C ARG A 393 -33.31 -22.14 3.04
N ILE A 394 -32.37 -22.96 3.51
CA ILE A 394 -31.68 -23.99 2.73
C ILE A 394 -32.63 -25.20 2.57
N PRO A 395 -32.90 -25.70 1.34
CA PRO A 395 -33.55 -26.99 1.15
C PRO A 395 -32.50 -28.10 1.03
N ALA A 396 -32.64 -29.13 1.86
CA ALA A 396 -31.94 -30.39 1.77
C ALA A 396 -32.32 -31.15 0.48
N LYS A 397 -31.34 -31.74 -0.22
CA LYS A 397 -31.60 -32.93 -1.04
C LYS A 397 -30.38 -33.84 -1.20
N THR A 398 -30.54 -34.98 -0.56
CA THR A 398 -29.99 -36.33 -0.73
C THR A 398 -29.58 -36.70 -2.16
N SER A 399 -28.44 -37.37 -2.29
CA SER A 399 -28.26 -38.49 -3.23
C SER A 399 -27.19 -39.45 -2.69
N VAL A 400 -27.60 -40.71 -2.60
CA VAL A 400 -26.91 -41.86 -2.00
C VAL A 400 -26.00 -42.50 -3.05
N VAL A 401 -24.73 -42.75 -2.72
CA VAL A 401 -23.91 -43.79 -3.35
C VAL A 401 -23.16 -44.56 -2.27
N THR A 402 -23.30 -45.88 -2.29
CA THR A 402 -22.83 -46.88 -1.33
C THR A 402 -21.44 -47.45 -1.67
N SER A 403 -20.49 -47.35 -0.70
CA SER A 403 -19.52 -48.37 -0.20
C SER A 403 -18.33 -48.87 -1.07
N PRO A 404 -17.24 -49.47 -0.51
CA PRO A 404 -16.60 -49.37 0.82
C PRO A 404 -15.06 -49.14 0.81
N GLU A 405 -14.50 -48.83 2.00
CA GLU A 405 -13.15 -49.13 2.56
C GLU A 405 -11.88 -48.73 1.77
N SER A 406 -10.79 -48.22 2.36
CA SER A 406 -10.29 -48.01 3.73
C SER A 406 -9.11 -47.02 3.56
N THR A 407 -8.87 -46.00 4.37
CA THR A 407 -8.39 -46.08 5.77
C THR A 407 -8.62 -44.75 6.48
N ASN A 408 -9.12 -44.82 7.70
CA ASN A 408 -9.30 -43.72 8.63
C ASN A 408 -7.97 -43.00 8.96
N PHE A 409 -7.91 -41.70 8.67
CA PHE A 409 -7.35 -40.72 9.60
C PHE A 409 -8.47 -39.73 9.93
N THR A 410 -8.88 -39.73 11.20
CA THR A 410 -9.83 -38.78 11.78
C THR A 410 -9.09 -37.49 12.09
N ASP A 411 -9.35 -36.42 11.35
CA ASP A 411 -9.23 -35.07 11.90
C ASP A 411 -10.58 -34.68 12.55
N PRO A 412 -10.57 -34.16 13.79
CA PRO A 412 -11.78 -33.66 14.44
C PRO A 412 -12.23 -32.32 13.82
N PRO A 413 -13.52 -31.95 13.94
CA PRO A 413 -14.03 -30.67 13.46
C PRO A 413 -13.44 -29.51 14.28
N ILE A 414 -12.91 -28.49 13.60
CA ILE A 414 -12.45 -27.25 14.24
C ILE A 414 -13.68 -26.48 14.74
N THR A 415 -13.99 -26.67 16.01
CA THR A 415 -14.83 -25.77 16.80
C THR A 415 -13.95 -24.59 17.23
N LEU A 416 -14.20 -23.38 16.70
CA LEU A 416 -13.44 -22.19 17.10
C LEU A 416 -13.81 -21.85 18.56
N HIS A 417 -12.97 -22.25 19.51
CA HIS A 417 -13.22 -22.05 20.96
C HIS A 417 -12.94 -20.61 21.41
N GLN A 418 -12.20 -19.82 20.62
CA GLN A 418 -11.77 -18.47 20.98
C GLN A 418 -12.24 -17.42 19.95
N VAL A 419 -12.72 -16.29 20.46
CA VAL A 419 -13.21 -15.12 19.72
C VAL A 419 -12.02 -14.24 19.31
N PRO A 420 -11.86 -13.94 18.01
CA PRO A 420 -10.79 -13.05 17.54
C PRO A 420 -10.85 -11.65 18.15
N ALA A 421 -9.71 -10.95 18.13
CA ALA A 421 -9.61 -9.55 18.53
C ALA A 421 -10.71 -8.69 17.88
N TRP A 422 -11.36 -7.86 18.68
CA TRP A 422 -12.42 -6.92 18.28
C TRP A 422 -13.71 -7.58 17.77
N HIS A 423 -13.91 -8.88 17.99
CA HIS A 423 -15.19 -9.53 17.71
C HIS A 423 -16.13 -9.55 18.93
N PRO A 424 -17.46 -9.62 18.70
CA PRO A 424 -18.43 -9.75 19.79
C PRO A 424 -18.22 -11.03 20.58
N CYS A 425 -18.13 -10.89 21.90
CA CYS A 425 -17.89 -11.98 22.85
C CYS A 425 -18.94 -12.01 23.98
N GLY A 426 -19.95 -11.14 23.93
CA GLY A 426 -21.04 -11.05 24.90
C GLY A 426 -22.05 -9.96 24.54
N GLY A 427 -23.11 -9.83 25.35
CA GLY A 427 -24.19 -8.86 25.13
C GLY A 427 -25.60 -9.47 25.28
N VAL A 428 -26.63 -8.62 25.29
CA VAL A 428 -28.02 -9.05 25.45
C VAL A 428 -28.46 -9.82 24.19
N ASN A 429 -28.78 -11.11 24.34
CA ASN A 429 -29.08 -12.09 23.28
C ASN A 429 -27.87 -12.69 22.52
N TYR A 430 -26.64 -12.51 23.00
CA TYR A 430 -25.47 -13.18 22.41
C TYR A 430 -25.45 -14.68 22.76
N THR A 431 -25.26 -15.56 21.77
CA THR A 431 -25.22 -17.03 21.92
C THR A 431 -23.92 -17.67 21.41
N GLY A 432 -22.92 -16.86 21.07
CA GLY A 432 -21.63 -17.30 20.55
C GLY A 432 -20.56 -17.57 21.63
N PRO A 433 -19.32 -17.90 21.24
CA PRO A 433 -18.22 -18.12 22.18
C PRO A 433 -17.87 -16.84 22.95
N THR A 434 -17.53 -16.96 24.24
CA THR A 434 -17.29 -15.80 25.13
C THR A 434 -15.83 -15.62 25.52
N GLU A 435 -14.97 -16.57 25.16
CA GLU A 435 -13.55 -16.56 25.48
C GLU A 435 -12.77 -15.91 24.33
N CYS A 436 -12.00 -14.86 24.60
CA CYS A 436 -11.21 -14.17 23.59
C CYS A 436 -9.89 -14.90 23.34
N ILE A 437 -9.27 -14.64 22.18
CA ILE A 437 -7.88 -15.05 21.93
C ILE A 437 -6.92 -14.44 22.96
N ASP A 438 -5.79 -15.12 23.18
CA ASP A 438 -4.77 -14.70 24.14
C ASP A 438 -4.32 -13.24 23.90
N GLY A 439 -4.26 -12.45 24.97
CA GLY A 439 -3.93 -11.02 24.91
C GLY A 439 -5.14 -10.08 24.81
N TYR A 440 -6.36 -10.62 24.70
CA TYR A 440 -7.61 -9.86 24.62
C TYR A 440 -8.58 -10.28 25.74
N GLU A 441 -9.35 -9.33 26.28
CA GLU A 441 -10.43 -9.58 27.26
C GLU A 441 -11.80 -9.19 26.70
N CYS A 442 -12.83 -9.94 27.09
CA CYS A 442 -14.20 -9.61 26.71
C CYS A 442 -14.71 -8.46 27.59
N LYS A 443 -14.86 -7.27 27.01
CA LYS A 443 -15.24 -6.05 27.74
C LYS A 443 -16.55 -5.48 27.22
N SER A 444 -17.43 -5.03 28.12
CA SER A 444 -18.66 -4.31 27.74
C SER A 444 -18.28 -3.01 27.04
N THR A 445 -18.69 -2.86 25.78
CA THR A 445 -18.47 -1.65 24.99
C THR A 445 -19.70 -0.74 24.97
N ASP A 446 -20.88 -1.28 25.29
CA ASP A 446 -22.16 -0.58 25.51
C ASP A 446 -23.05 -1.42 26.48
N ASP A 447 -24.26 -0.95 26.81
CA ASP A 447 -25.21 -1.61 27.71
C ASP A 447 -25.70 -2.98 27.18
N ASP A 448 -25.63 -3.20 25.86
CA ASP A 448 -26.14 -4.41 25.20
C ASP A 448 -25.06 -5.26 24.49
N LEU A 449 -23.78 -4.85 24.47
CA LEU A 449 -22.73 -5.50 23.67
C LEU A 449 -21.37 -5.56 24.39
N SER A 450 -20.73 -6.74 24.33
CA SER A 450 -19.35 -6.95 24.77
C SER A 450 -18.46 -7.42 23.63
N GLN A 451 -17.22 -6.92 23.61
CA GLN A 451 -16.25 -7.14 22.53
C GLN A 451 -14.88 -7.55 23.10
N CYS A 452 -14.14 -8.39 22.39
CA CYS A 452 -12.76 -8.72 22.72
C CYS A 452 -11.86 -7.51 22.47
N VAL A 453 -11.45 -6.82 23.53
CA VAL A 453 -10.54 -5.66 23.45
C VAL A 453 -9.18 -6.02 24.03
N GLU A 454 -8.13 -5.31 23.65
CA GLU A 454 -6.78 -5.59 24.16
C GLU A 454 -6.75 -5.53 25.69
N GLN A 455 -6.15 -6.57 26.30
CA GLN A 455 -5.85 -6.52 27.72
C GLN A 455 -4.81 -5.43 27.94
N VAL A 456 -5.22 -4.35 28.61
CA VAL A 456 -4.30 -3.29 29.00
C VAL A 456 -3.44 -3.80 30.17
N VAL A 457 -2.45 -4.64 29.86
CA VAL A 457 -1.46 -5.07 30.84
C VAL A 457 -0.52 -3.91 31.14
N ALA A 458 -0.55 -3.45 32.39
CA ALA A 458 0.31 -2.39 32.88
C ALA A 458 1.80 -2.77 32.74
N ALA A 459 2.51 -1.97 31.93
CA ALA A 459 3.96 -1.79 31.78
C ALA A 459 4.91 -2.75 32.52
N ASP A 460 5.64 -3.56 31.76
CA ASP A 460 7.00 -4.00 32.14
C ASP A 460 8.00 -3.13 31.33
N GLN A 461 8.39 -1.98 31.90
CA GLN A 461 9.42 -1.10 31.31
C GLN A 461 10.82 -1.74 31.47
N ARG A 462 11.11 -2.79 30.71
CA ARG A 462 12.48 -3.30 30.60
C ARG A 462 13.23 -2.56 29.51
N ILE A 463 14.37 -2.00 29.88
CA ILE A 463 15.26 -1.29 28.97
C ILE A 463 16.00 -2.31 28.09
N ALA A 464 15.93 -2.10 26.78
CA ALA A 464 16.56 -2.98 25.80
C ALA A 464 18.09 -3.04 26.01
N ALA A 465 18.70 -4.13 25.50
CA ALA A 465 20.14 -4.31 25.53
C ALA A 465 20.88 -3.07 25.00
N TRP A 466 21.94 -2.65 25.70
CA TRP A 466 22.80 -1.52 25.35
C TRP A 466 22.12 -0.14 25.36
N GLN A 467 20.90 -0.01 25.89
CA GLN A 467 20.25 1.28 26.07
C GLN A 467 20.56 1.89 27.45
N GLN A 468 20.36 3.20 27.57
CA GLN A 468 20.58 3.93 28.81
C GLN A 468 19.55 3.50 29.87
N CYS A 469 20.04 3.18 31.06
CA CYS A 469 19.25 2.69 32.20
C CYS A 469 19.54 3.48 33.50
N GLY A 470 20.27 4.60 33.41
CA GLY A 470 20.60 5.45 34.56
C GLY A 470 21.46 6.67 34.20
N GLY A 471 21.69 7.53 35.19
CA GLY A 471 22.40 8.82 35.10
C GLY A 471 21.74 9.89 35.97
N VAL A 472 22.48 10.95 36.35
CA VAL A 472 21.99 12.04 37.24
C VAL A 472 20.66 12.69 36.78
N ASP A 473 20.40 12.76 35.48
CA ASP A 473 19.16 13.32 34.90
C ASP A 473 18.29 12.27 34.16
N TYR A 474 18.47 10.99 34.48
CA TYR A 474 17.69 9.91 33.86
C TYR A 474 16.40 9.62 34.65
N TYR A 475 15.24 9.77 34.00
CA TYR A 475 13.91 9.59 34.59
C TYR A 475 13.21 8.26 34.19
N GLY A 476 13.93 7.36 33.52
CA GLY A 476 13.40 6.08 33.03
C GLY A 476 13.64 4.90 33.99
N SER A 477 13.24 3.71 33.56
CA SER A 477 13.45 2.46 34.31
C SER A 477 14.92 2.04 34.36
N SER A 478 15.38 1.50 35.49
CA SER A 478 16.74 0.91 35.62
C SER A 478 16.79 -0.59 35.37
N THR A 479 15.66 -1.20 35.02
CA THR A 479 15.54 -2.65 34.85
C THR A 479 15.82 -3.02 33.40
N CYS A 480 16.89 -3.77 33.13
CA CYS A 480 17.22 -4.23 31.79
C CYS A 480 16.43 -5.49 31.39
N VAL A 481 16.35 -5.75 30.08
CA VAL A 481 15.88 -7.03 29.54
C VAL A 481 16.73 -8.20 30.04
N SER A 482 16.13 -9.41 30.05
CA SER A 482 16.78 -10.62 30.56
C SER A 482 18.16 -10.87 29.93
N GLY A 483 19.16 -11.22 30.74
CA GLY A 483 20.55 -11.40 30.31
C GLY A 483 21.44 -10.15 30.37
N PHE A 484 20.87 -8.99 30.74
CA PHE A 484 21.57 -7.71 30.85
C PHE A 484 21.43 -7.10 32.25
N VAL A 485 22.42 -6.33 32.67
CA VAL A 485 22.45 -5.60 33.94
C VAL A 485 22.78 -4.12 33.68
N CYS A 486 22.11 -3.23 34.40
CA CYS A 486 22.40 -1.80 34.31
C CYS A 486 23.73 -1.51 35.00
N LYS A 487 24.71 -1.03 34.23
CA LYS A 487 26.05 -0.73 34.74
C LYS A 487 26.36 0.76 34.54
N PRO A 488 26.78 1.48 35.59
CA PRO A 488 27.21 2.88 35.45
C PRO A 488 28.48 2.96 34.60
N THR A 489 28.45 3.88 33.63
CA THR A 489 29.60 4.23 32.79
C THR A 489 30.28 5.48 33.35
N ASP A 490 29.49 6.47 33.75
CA ASP A 490 29.90 7.66 34.50
C ASP A 490 28.72 8.21 35.33
N ASP A 491 28.90 9.35 36.01
CA ASP A 491 27.87 9.95 36.88
C ASP A 491 26.59 10.33 36.11
N ASN A 492 26.70 10.66 34.81
CA ASN A 492 25.58 11.09 33.98
C ASN A 492 24.99 9.95 33.13
N TYR A 493 25.61 8.77 33.10
CA TYR A 493 25.22 7.70 32.18
C TYR A 493 25.45 6.29 32.74
N SER A 494 24.40 5.47 32.72
CA SER A 494 24.45 4.02 32.96
C SER A 494 23.81 3.27 31.79
N GLN A 495 24.33 2.09 31.44
CA GLN A 495 23.90 1.33 30.26
C GLN A 495 23.60 -0.13 30.60
N CYS A 496 22.60 -0.71 29.93
CA CYS A 496 22.33 -2.15 30.00
C CYS A 496 23.43 -2.94 29.28
N VAL A 497 24.27 -3.65 30.02
CA VAL A 497 25.37 -4.48 29.48
C VAL A 497 25.16 -5.95 29.79
N ALA A 498 25.68 -6.83 28.93
CA ALA A 498 25.51 -8.29 29.10
C ALA A 498 26.13 -8.78 30.42
N ILE A 499 25.42 -9.67 31.12
CA ILE A 499 25.94 -10.33 32.32
C ILE A 499 26.99 -11.35 31.89
N ALA A 500 28.26 -11.11 32.24
CA ALA A 500 29.34 -12.04 31.90
C ALA A 500 29.12 -13.39 32.61
N THR A 501 28.99 -14.46 31.85
CA THR A 501 28.88 -15.82 32.39
C THR A 501 30.27 -16.29 32.83
N PRO A 502 30.46 -16.89 34.02
CA PRO A 502 31.73 -17.48 34.38
C PRO A 502 31.99 -18.69 33.48
N THR A 503 33.05 -18.61 32.67
CA THR A 503 33.56 -19.73 31.86
C THR A 503 33.88 -20.92 32.76
N SER A 504 33.17 -22.03 32.54
CA SER A 504 33.51 -23.32 33.13
C SER A 504 34.86 -23.78 32.57
N VAL A 505 35.83 -23.95 33.46
CA VAL A 505 37.14 -24.53 33.14
C VAL A 505 36.91 -26.01 32.80
N ALA A 506 36.92 -26.33 31.51
CA ALA A 506 37.04 -27.71 31.05
C ALA A 506 38.46 -28.21 31.37
N LYS A 507 38.55 -29.17 32.29
CA LYS A 507 39.76 -29.96 32.56
C LYS A 507 40.20 -30.66 31.28
N ASN A 508 41.39 -30.35 30.81
CA ASN A 508 42.06 -31.09 29.75
C ASN A 508 42.68 -32.37 30.34
N PRO A 509 42.43 -33.58 29.79
CA PRO A 509 43.20 -34.76 30.16
C PRO A 509 44.57 -34.72 29.47
N ALA A 510 45.57 -35.16 30.22
CA ALA A 510 46.98 -35.16 29.85
C ALA A 510 47.29 -35.92 28.54
N SER A 511 48.23 -35.39 27.76
CA SER A 511 49.13 -36.23 26.96
C SER A 511 50.43 -35.50 26.59
N HIS A 512 51.52 -36.15 26.98
CA HIS A 512 52.91 -36.09 26.51
C HIS A 512 53.76 -34.81 26.63
N ARG A 513 54.62 -34.88 27.69
CA ARG A 513 55.99 -34.33 27.75
C ARG A 513 56.76 -34.61 26.46
N GLN A 514 57.36 -33.56 25.90
CA GLN A 514 58.74 -33.63 25.44
C GLN A 514 59.55 -32.48 26.04
N SER A 515 60.71 -32.88 26.54
CA SER A 515 61.70 -32.13 27.28
C SER A 515 62.71 -31.51 26.33
N GLU A 516 62.95 -30.20 26.41
CA GLU A 516 64.24 -29.64 26.04
C GLU A 516 64.67 -28.56 27.05
N LEU A 517 65.72 -28.90 27.80
CA LEU A 517 66.58 -27.97 28.50
C LEU A 517 67.39 -27.17 27.46
N ARG A 518 67.50 -25.85 27.66
CA ARG A 518 68.80 -25.15 27.59
C ARG A 518 68.71 -23.77 28.21
N VAL A 519 69.61 -23.52 29.15
CA VAL A 519 70.09 -22.19 29.57
C VAL A 519 71.60 -22.18 29.28
N PRO A 520 72.30 -21.04 29.31
CA PRO A 520 72.54 -20.12 28.20
C PRO A 520 74.02 -20.14 27.75
N ALA A 521 74.28 -19.62 26.53
CA ALA A 521 75.50 -18.91 26.13
C ALA A 521 75.26 -18.24 24.78
#